data_AF-A0A7C5YXQ1-F1
#
_entry.id   AF-A0A7C5YXQ1-F1
#
_cell.length_a   1.000
_cell.length_b   1.000
_cell.length_c   1.000
_cell.angle_alpha   90.00
_cell.angle_beta   90.00
_cell.angle_gamma   90.00
#
_symmetry.space_group_name_H-M   'P 1'
#
loop_
_entity.id
_entity.type
_entity.pdbx_description
1 polymer ?
#
loop_
_entity_poly.entity_id
_entity_poly.type
_entity_poly.pdbx_seq_one_letter_code
_entity_poly.pdbx_strand_id
1 'polypeptide(L)' 'MDKKEKRYIKYSTPTVLRFKYKNWEGEVAIRSVRPIKIWCGKTEFHKGTRWFLKAFDIDKKAERDFAMDDIIEIYPIKE' A
#
# COMPACT_ATOMS: atom_id res chain seq x y z
N MET A 1 -42.43 -7.64 -2.57
CA MET A 1 -41.61 -7.03 -1.50
C MET A 1 -40.16 -7.40 -1.78
N ASP A 2 -39.39 -6.38 -2.16
CA ASP A 2 -38.14 -6.44 -2.91
C ASP A 2 -36.96 -6.92 -2.04
N LYS A 3 -36.46 -8.14 -2.28
CA LYS A 3 -35.22 -8.64 -1.67
C LYS A 3 -34.06 -8.13 -2.50
N LYS A 4 -33.69 -6.86 -2.30
CA LYS A 4 -32.49 -6.23 -2.87
C LYS A 4 -31.26 -7.12 -2.66
N GLU A 5 -30.93 -7.80 -3.75
CA GLU A 5 -29.67 -8.33 -4.20
C GLU A 5 -28.45 -7.81 -3.42
N LYS A 6 -28.06 -8.53 -2.37
CA LYS A 6 -26.71 -8.41 -1.80
C LYS A 6 -25.74 -9.01 -2.81
N ARG A 7 -25.27 -8.19 -3.76
CA ARG A 7 -24.11 -8.51 -4.60
C ARG A 7 -22.92 -8.80 -3.70
N TYR A 8 -22.66 -10.09 -3.48
CA TYR A 8 -21.37 -10.55 -3.01
C TYR A 8 -20.35 -10.12 -4.06
N ILE A 9 -19.58 -9.07 -3.76
CA ILE A 9 -18.38 -8.76 -4.52
C ILE A 9 -17.47 -9.97 -4.32
N LYS A 10 -17.35 -10.79 -5.36
CA LYS A 10 -16.39 -11.89 -5.45
C LYS A 10 -15.01 -11.24 -5.34
N TYR A 11 -14.46 -11.17 -4.13
CA TYR A 11 -13.12 -10.61 -3.92
C TYR A 11 -12.17 -11.41 -4.81
N SER A 12 -11.72 -10.81 -5.92
CA SER A 12 -10.47 -11.22 -6.53
C SER A 12 -9.44 -11.19 -5.41
N THR A 13 -8.55 -12.17 -5.36
CA THR A 13 -7.39 -12.16 -4.48
C THR A 13 -6.82 -10.74 -4.38
N PRO A 14 -6.55 -10.20 -3.17
CA PRO A 14 -6.02 -8.85 -3.05
C PRO A 14 -4.77 -8.75 -3.92
N THR A 15 -4.87 -7.94 -4.97
CA THR A 15 -3.79 -7.76 -5.93
C THR A 15 -2.58 -7.24 -5.17
N VAL A 16 -1.47 -7.99 -5.23
CA VAL A 16 -0.22 -7.58 -4.60
C VAL A 16 0.35 -6.43 -5.42
N LEU A 17 0.47 -5.27 -4.79
CA LEU A 17 1.15 -4.11 -5.37
C LEU A 17 2.65 -4.26 -5.09
N ARG A 18 3.47 -4.14 -6.14
CA ARG A 18 4.92 -4.27 -6.03
C ARG A 18 5.62 -3.00 -6.49
N PHE A 19 6.54 -2.48 -5.68
CA PHE A 19 7.25 -1.24 -5.99
C PHE A 19 8.65 -1.19 -5.37
N LYS A 20 9.54 -0.36 -5.93
CA LYS A 20 10.83 0.02 -5.36
C LYS A 20 10.62 1.22 -4.43
N TYR A 21 11.12 1.13 -3.20
CA TYR A 21 10.88 2.11 -2.13
C TYR A 21 12.17 2.47 -1.42
N LYS A 22 12.37 3.76 -1.13
CA LYS A 22 13.42 4.24 -0.23
C LYS A 22 12.85 4.50 1.16
N ASN A 23 13.36 3.85 2.20
CA ASN A 23 12.89 4.11 3.57
C ASN A 23 13.52 5.38 4.17
N TRP A 24 13.07 5.74 5.38
CA TRP A 24 13.57 6.90 6.12
C TRP A 24 15.06 6.79 6.51
N GLU A 25 15.60 5.57 6.60
CA GLU A 25 17.03 5.29 6.83
C GLU A 25 17.86 5.40 5.53
N GLY A 26 17.23 5.64 4.39
CA GLY A 26 17.86 5.78 3.08
C GLY A 26 18.07 4.47 2.33
N GLU A 27 17.67 3.33 2.89
CA GLU A 27 17.77 2.02 2.25
C GLU A 27 16.72 1.86 1.16
N VAL A 28 17.11 1.25 0.04
CA VAL A 28 16.23 0.98 -1.09
C VAL A 28 15.94 -0.52 -1.19
N ALA A 29 14.66 -0.87 -1.25
CA ALA A 29 14.22 -2.24 -1.41
C ALA A 29 12.98 -2.35 -2.30
N ILE A 30 12.77 -3.52 -2.88
CA ILE A 30 11.50 -3.86 -3.53
C ILE A 30 10.54 -4.34 -2.44
N ARG A 31 9.30 -3.84 -2.44
CA ARG A 31 8.24 -4.21 -1.51
C ARG A 31 7.10 -4.87 -2.25
N SER A 32 6.58 -5.94 -1.66
CA SER A 32 5.33 -6.58 -2.07
C SER A 32 4.29 -6.32 -0.98
N VAL A 33 3.23 -5.59 -1.30
CA VAL A 33 2.26 -5.15 -0.29
C VAL A 33 0.82 -5.40 -0.71
N ARG A 34 -0.07 -5.49 0.28
CA ARG A 34 -1.52 -5.44 0.07
C ARG A 34 -2.04 -4.05 0.48
N PRO A 35 -2.43 -3.19 -0.48
CA PRO A 35 -2.95 -1.86 -0.19
C PRO A 35 -4.17 -1.90 0.74
N ILE A 36 -4.24 -0.96 1.69
CA ILE A 36 -5.37 -0.78 2.61
C ILE A 36 -6.07 0.56 2.32
N LYS A 37 -5.33 1.68 2.37
CA LYS A 37 -5.85 3.02 2.07
C LYS A 37 -4.75 4.02 1.74
N ILE A 38 -5.12 5.09 1.04
CA ILE A 38 -4.29 6.30 0.88
C ILE A 38 -4.75 7.35 1.89
N TRP A 39 -3.82 8.06 2.51
CA TRP A 39 -4.14 9.14 3.45
C TRP A 39 -3.06 10.23 3.47
N CYS A 40 -3.42 11.44 3.93
CA CYS A 40 -2.50 12.58 4.04
C CYS A 40 -2.35 12.97 5.52
N GLY A 41 -1.12 13.15 5.99
CA GLY A 41 -0.87 13.52 7.38
C GLY A 41 0.61 13.49 7.75
N LYS A 42 0.91 13.30 9.03
CA LYS A 42 2.27 13.23 9.57
C LYS A 42 2.49 11.88 10.26
N THR A 43 3.73 11.41 10.26
CA THR A 43 4.17 10.23 11.01
C THR A 43 5.41 10.60 11.84
N GLU A 44 5.79 9.75 12.80
CA GLU A 44 7.02 9.95 13.58
C GLU A 44 8.30 9.78 12.73
N PHE A 45 8.23 9.01 11.64
CA PHE A 45 9.36 8.68 10.79
C PHE A 45 9.66 9.74 9.70
N HIS A 46 8.69 10.59 9.37
CA HIS A 46 8.81 11.54 8.26
C HIS A 46 8.52 12.97 8.71
N LYS A 47 9.43 13.91 8.37
CA LYS A 47 9.21 15.34 8.61
C LYS A 47 8.19 15.89 7.61
N GLY A 48 7.20 16.61 8.14
CA GLY A 48 6.20 17.32 7.35
C GLY A 48 4.96 16.49 7.01
N THR A 49 3.95 17.16 6.44
CA THR A 49 2.74 16.50 5.96
C THR A 49 3.00 15.87 4.60
N ARG A 50 2.65 14.60 4.41
CA ARG A 50 2.86 13.85 3.16
C ARG A 50 1.68 12.93 2.86
N TRP A 51 1.62 12.46 1.62
CA TRP A 51 0.72 11.39 1.20
C TRP A 51 1.34 10.03 1.51
N PHE A 52 0.53 9.14 2.09
CA PHE A 52 0.94 7.81 2.51
C PHE A 52 0.02 6.73 1.92
N LEU A 53 0.62 5.61 1.54
CA LEU A 53 -0.06 4.34 1.31
C LEU A 53 0.05 3.50 2.59
N LYS A 54 -1.09 3.29 3.27
CA LYS A 54 -1.19 2.24 4.29
C LYS A 54 -1.34 0.90 3.60
N ALA A 55 -0.48 -0.06 3.92
CA ALA A 55 -0.53 -1.40 3.34
C ALA A 55 0.04 -2.44 4.30
N PHE A 56 -0.39 -3.70 4.13
CA PHE A 56 0.27 -4.84 4.76
C PHE A 56 1.50 -5.24 3.93
N ASP A 57 2.69 -5.05 4.49
CA ASP A 57 3.97 -5.47 3.91
C ASP A 57 4.12 -6.99 4.09
N ILE A 58 4.13 -7.72 2.98
CA ILE A 58 4.14 -9.18 2.99
C ILE A 58 5.50 -9.71 3.47
N ASP A 59 6.58 -9.04 3.09
CA ASP A 59 7.95 -9.45 3.41
C ASP A 59 8.25 -9.21 4.90
N LYS A 60 7.71 -8.12 5.45
CA LYS A 60 7.88 -7.76 6.88
C LYS A 60 6.76 -8.28 7.78
N LYS A 61 5.69 -8.84 7.22
CA LYS A 61 4.50 -9.34 7.93
C LYS A 61 3.89 -8.30 8.89
N ALA A 62 3.80 -7.05 8.46
CA ALA A 62 3.31 -5.94 9.28
C ALA A 62 2.60 -4.88 8.45
N GLU A 63 1.63 -4.18 9.04
CA GLU A 63 1.10 -2.95 8.46
C GLU A 63 2.12 -1.82 8.53
N ARG A 64 2.29 -1.09 7.43
CA ARG A 64 3.21 0.05 7.33
C ARG A 64 2.58 1.18 6.53
N ASP A 65 3.05 2.38 6.80
CA ASP A 65 2.76 3.56 6.01
C ASP A 65 3.96 3.87 5.12
N PHE A 66 3.76 3.81 3.81
CA PHE A 66 4.77 4.12 2.80
C PHE A 66 4.53 5.53 2.30
N ALA A 67 5.52 6.42 2.45
CA ALA A 67 5.46 7.77 1.90
C ALA A 67 5.43 7.69 0.37
N MET A 68 4.38 8.21 -0.28
CA MET A 68 4.18 7.98 -1.71
C MET A 68 5.24 8.69 -2.57
N ASP A 69 5.83 9.77 -2.06
CA ASP A 69 6.95 10.49 -2.65
C ASP A 69 8.29 9.73 -2.59
N ASP A 70 8.39 8.70 -1.74
CA ASP A 70 9.57 7.82 -1.64
C ASP A 70 9.42 6.51 -2.45
N ILE A 71 8.30 6.35 -3.18
CA ILE A 71 8.12 5.28 -4.16
C ILE A 71 8.87 5.65 -5.46
N ILE A 72 9.89 4.87 -5.80
CA ILE A 72 10.78 5.15 -6.94
C ILE A 72 10.22 4.58 -8.24
N GLU A 73 9.65 3.37 -8.20
CA GLU A 73 9.19 2.66 -9.38
C GLU A 73 8.07 1.69 -8.99
N ILE A 74 6.98 1.67 -9.76
CA ILE A 74 5.87 0.71 -9.59
C ILE A 74 5.99 -0.35 -10.67
N TYR A 75 5.98 -1.62 -10.27
CA TYR A 75 6.00 -2.74 -11.21
C TYR A 75 4.57 -3.14 -11.61
N PRO A 76 4.31 -3.42 -12.89
CA PRO A 76 3.00 -3.85 -13.35
C PRO A 76 2.63 -5.22 -12.76
N ILE A 77 1.33 -5.47 -12.64
CA ILE A 77 0.80 -6.79 -12.31
C ILE A 77 1.16 -7.72 -13.47
N LYS A 78 1.80 -8.84 -13.19
CA LYS A 78 1.99 -9.90 -14.18
C LYS A 78 0.71 -10.73 -14.19
N GLU A 79 0.06 -10.79 -15.35
CA GLU A 79 -1.07 -11.67 -15.62
C GLU A 79 -0.66 -13.16 -15.58
#